data_AF-A0A136HRN6-F1
#
_entry.id   AF-A0A136HRN6-F1
#
_cell.length_a   1.000
_cell.length_b   1.000
_cell.length_c   1.000
_cell.angle_alpha   90.00
_cell.angle_beta   90.00
_cell.angle_gamma   90.00
#
_symmetry.space_group_name_H-M   'P 1'
#
loop_
_entity.id
_entity.type
_entity.pdbx_description
1 polymer ?
#
loop_
_entity_poly.entity_id
_entity_poly.type
_entity_poly.pdbx_seq_one_letter_code
_entity_poly.pdbx_strand_id
1 'polypeptide(L)'
;MKKFFLLIMMVVSTSVNATSNSEVDDYCLDFGMLMGALIITKANGEPIDLSAVVQRGKMIANSYGTPNFQSWAGNFSTTIIRKIAKMPYSEVHDIYNQNQRDLVQLTASFKHVCRSQIN
;
A
#
# COMPACT_ATOMS: atom_id res chain seq x y z
N MET A 1 11.94 -8.34 -4.36
CA MET A 1 11.76 -7.57 -3.10
C MET A 1 12.55 -6.26 -3.04
N LYS A 2 13.87 -6.20 -3.35
CA LYS A 2 14.68 -4.96 -3.18
C LYS A 2 14.14 -3.68 -3.85
N LYS A 3 13.65 -3.75 -5.10
CA LYS A 3 13.15 -2.57 -5.83
C LYS A 3 11.88 -1.98 -5.21
N PHE A 4 10.93 -2.85 -4.86
CA PHE A 4 9.67 -2.49 -4.21
C PHE A 4 9.88 -1.84 -2.84
N PHE A 5 10.82 -2.39 -2.06
CA PHE A 5 11.24 -1.87 -0.78
C PHE A 5 11.84 -0.45 -0.89
N LEU A 6 12.74 -0.23 -1.86
CA LEU A 6 13.35 1.08 -2.13
C LEU A 6 12.31 2.13 -2.55
N LEU A 7 11.28 1.72 -3.31
CA LEU A 7 10.29 2.63 -3.89
C LEU A 7 9.31 3.17 -2.85
N ILE A 8 9.02 2.41 -1.79
CA ILE A 8 8.14 2.81 -0.69
C ILE A 8 8.94 3.52 0.42
N MET A 9 10.18 3.09 0.71
CA MET A 9 11.03 3.70 1.75
C MET A 9 11.48 5.14 1.45
N MET A 10 11.51 5.58 0.19
CA MET A 10 11.98 6.93 -0.17
C MET A 10 10.93 8.04 0.00
N VAL A 11 9.70 7.74 0.43
CA VAL A 11 8.56 8.59 0.05
C VAL A 11 7.86 9.28 1.21
N VAL A 12 7.93 8.76 2.44
CA VAL A 12 7.03 9.26 3.48
C VAL A 12 7.74 9.40 4.82
N SER A 13 7.53 10.55 5.46
CA SER A 13 7.92 10.82 6.84
C SER A 13 7.29 9.80 7.80
N THR A 14 8.03 9.43 8.85
CA THR A 14 7.56 8.53 9.90
C THR A 14 6.33 9.11 10.61
N SER A 15 5.34 8.27 10.90
CA SER A 15 4.07 8.65 11.54
C SER A 15 4.19 9.08 13.01
N VAL A 16 3.12 9.69 13.53
CA VAL A 16 2.93 10.08 14.94
C VAL A 16 1.68 9.36 15.50
N ASN A 17 1.80 8.81 16.72
CA ASN A 17 0.85 8.03 17.55
C ASN A 17 -0.45 7.51 16.88
N ALA A 18 -0.39 6.25 16.42
CA ALA A 18 -1.57 5.37 16.40
C ALA A 18 -2.02 5.07 17.85
N THR A 19 -3.27 4.67 18.05
CA THR A 19 -3.82 4.35 19.38
C THR A 19 -3.29 3.01 19.90
N SER A 20 -2.92 2.07 19.01
CA SER A 20 -2.22 0.82 19.37
C SER A 20 -1.41 0.21 18.22
N ASN A 21 -0.51 -0.72 18.56
CA ASN A 21 0.21 -1.55 17.58
C ASN A 21 -0.71 -2.44 16.73
N SER A 22 -1.82 -2.91 17.30
CA SER A 22 -2.79 -3.73 16.57
C SER A 22 -3.46 -2.95 15.46
N GLU A 23 -3.89 -1.71 15.72
CA GLU A 23 -4.52 -0.86 14.70
C GLU A 23 -3.57 -0.57 13.53
N VAL A 24 -2.28 -0.42 13.81
CA VAL A 24 -1.29 -0.26 12.75
C VAL A 24 -1.19 -1.54 11.92
N ASP A 25 -1.13 -2.70 12.57
CA ASP A 25 -1.02 -3.98 11.88
C ASP A 25 -2.25 -4.28 11.02
N ASP A 26 -3.44 -3.90 11.50
CA ASP A 26 -4.71 -4.03 10.79
C ASP A 26 -4.79 -3.05 9.62
N TYR A 27 -4.41 -1.78 9.82
CA TYR A 27 -4.28 -0.80 8.73
C TYR A 27 -3.35 -1.30 7.62
N CYS A 28 -2.15 -1.76 8.00
CA CYS A 28 -1.16 -2.23 7.04
C CYS A 28 -1.60 -3.53 6.35
N LEU A 29 -2.41 -4.37 6.98
CA LEU A 29 -3.02 -5.53 6.37
C LEU A 29 -4.07 -5.12 5.32
N ASP A 30 -5.03 -4.29 5.69
CA ASP A 30 -6.09 -3.81 4.80
C ASP A 30 -5.54 -3.05 3.60
N PHE A 31 -4.59 -2.15 3.88
CA PHE A 31 -3.90 -1.41 2.83
C PHE A 31 -3.06 -2.34 1.96
N GLY A 32 -2.40 -3.33 2.55
CA GLY A 32 -1.65 -4.35 1.82
C GLY A 32 -2.51 -5.17 0.86
N MET A 33 -3.73 -5.54 1.26
CA MET A 33 -4.69 -6.23 0.39
C MET A 33 -5.11 -5.36 -0.79
N LEU A 34 -5.43 -4.08 -0.54
CA LEU A 34 -5.77 -3.13 -1.61
C LEU A 34 -4.62 -3.00 -2.62
N MET A 35 -3.39 -2.95 -2.14
CA MET A 35 -2.23 -2.78 -3.01
C MET A 35 -1.88 -4.06 -3.76
N GLY A 36 -2.04 -5.23 -3.13
CA GLY A 36 -1.91 -6.51 -3.80
C GLY A 36 -2.90 -6.65 -4.96
N ALA A 37 -4.17 -6.31 -4.72
CA ALA A 37 -5.19 -6.28 -5.77
C ALA A 37 -4.83 -5.32 -6.91
N LEU A 38 -4.39 -4.09 -6.60
CA LEU A 38 -3.97 -3.11 -7.59
C LEU A 38 -2.81 -3.62 -8.48
N ILE A 39 -1.82 -4.29 -7.88
CA ILE A 39 -0.70 -4.88 -8.61
C ILE A 39 -1.19 -5.99 -9.54
N ILE A 40 -2.06 -6.88 -9.07
CA ILE A 40 -2.61 -7.97 -9.88
C ILE A 40 -3.39 -7.42 -11.08
N THR A 41 -4.35 -6.52 -10.85
CA THR A 41 -5.14 -5.89 -11.90
C THR A 41 -4.24 -5.22 -12.94
N LYS A 42 -3.26 -4.43 -12.48
CA LYS A 42 -2.32 -3.76 -13.39
C LYS A 42 -1.41 -4.73 -14.15
N ALA A 43 -0.93 -5.79 -13.51
CA ALA A 43 -0.09 -6.82 -14.13
C ALA A 43 -0.85 -7.65 -15.17
N ASN A 44 -2.16 -7.82 -15.00
CA ASN A 44 -3.02 -8.48 -15.98
C ASN A 44 -3.45 -7.56 -17.13
N GLY A 45 -3.07 -6.27 -17.10
CA GLY A 45 -3.48 -5.29 -18.11
C GLY A 45 -4.95 -4.89 -18.03
N GLU A 46 -5.59 -5.15 -16.88
CA GLU A 46 -6.99 -4.80 -16.65
C GLU A 46 -7.15 -3.29 -16.43
N PRO A 47 -8.29 -2.69 -16.83
CA PRO A 47 -8.55 -1.29 -16.58
C PRO A 47 -8.67 -1.01 -15.08
N ILE A 48 -8.09 0.12 -14.64
CA ILE A 48 -8.09 0.54 -13.24
C ILE A 48 -8.85 1.85 -13.11
N ASP A 49 -9.92 1.85 -12.31
CA ASP A 49 -10.52 3.09 -11.83
C ASP A 49 -9.66 3.65 -10.68
N LEU A 50 -8.71 4.50 -11.05
CA LEU A 50 -7.80 5.11 -10.08
C LEU A 50 -8.54 5.97 -9.03
N SER A 51 -9.68 6.56 -9.40
CA SER A 51 -10.48 7.37 -8.46
C SER A 51 -11.06 6.48 -7.36
N ALA A 52 -11.65 5.35 -7.74
CA ALA A 52 -12.20 4.38 -6.80
C ALA A 52 -11.12 3.80 -5.88
N VAL A 53 -9.94 3.45 -6.42
CA VAL A 53 -8.84 2.91 -5.61
C VAL A 53 -8.31 3.95 -4.62
N VAL A 54 -8.13 5.21 -5.05
CA VAL A 54 -7.73 6.32 -4.18
C VAL A 54 -8.76 6.55 -3.07
N GLN A 55 -10.05 6.54 -3.40
CA GLN A 55 -11.14 6.67 -2.43
C GLN A 55 -11.11 5.52 -1.41
N ARG A 56 -10.91 4.28 -1.86
CA ARG A 56 -10.80 3.12 -0.98
C ARG A 56 -9.62 3.23 -0.02
N GLY A 57 -8.45 3.68 -0.51
CA GLY A 57 -7.28 3.93 0.33
C GLY A 57 -7.54 4.95 1.45
N LYS A 58 -8.25 6.04 1.13
CA LYS A 58 -8.68 7.04 2.13
C LYS A 58 -9.67 6.46 3.14
N MET A 59 -10.63 5.65 2.69
CA MET A 59 -11.59 5.01 3.60
C MET A 59 -10.88 4.06 4.59
N ILE A 60 -9.92 3.26 4.10
CA ILE A 60 -9.09 2.42 4.97
C ILE A 60 -8.37 3.30 5.98
N ALA A 61 -7.66 4.34 5.54
CA ALA A 61 -6.95 5.26 6.44
C ALA A 61 -7.85 5.86 7.54
N ASN A 62 -9.06 6.29 7.20
CA ASN A 62 -10.00 6.89 8.14
C ASN A 62 -10.60 5.89 9.15
N SER A 63 -10.41 4.59 8.93
CA SER A 63 -10.97 3.53 9.79
C SER A 63 -10.06 3.18 10.98
N TYR A 64 -8.84 3.71 11.02
CA TYR A 64 -7.82 3.30 11.99
C TYR A 64 -7.19 4.48 12.72
N GLY A 65 -6.88 4.30 14.01
CA GLY A 65 -6.04 5.20 14.78
C GLY A 65 -6.66 6.57 15.07
N THR A 66 -5.81 7.47 15.54
CA THR A 66 -6.16 8.86 15.87
C THR A 66 -6.30 9.73 14.61
N PRO A 67 -6.92 10.92 14.67
CA PRO A 67 -7.00 11.83 13.52
C PRO A 67 -5.65 12.15 12.86
N ASN A 68 -4.58 12.23 13.66
CA ASN A 68 -3.22 12.44 13.16
C ASN A 68 -2.73 11.24 12.35
N PHE A 69 -2.97 10.02 12.85
CA PHE A 69 -2.66 8.79 12.12
C PHE A 69 -3.49 8.67 10.83
N GLN A 70 -4.79 8.95 10.89
CA GLN A 70 -5.69 8.92 9.72
C GLN A 70 -5.22 9.87 8.61
N SER A 71 -4.82 11.10 8.98
CA SER A 71 -4.28 12.08 8.03
C SER A 71 -2.99 11.58 7.35
N TRP A 72 -2.05 11.05 8.15
CA TRP A 72 -0.84 10.43 7.65
C TRP A 72 -1.14 9.24 6.73
N ALA A 73 -1.99 8.30 7.19
CA ALA A 73 -2.37 7.09 6.47
C ALA A 73 -3.09 7.40 5.15
N GLY A 74 -3.88 8.48 5.11
CA GLY A 74 -4.54 8.97 3.90
C GLY A 74 -3.51 9.49 2.88
N ASN A 75 -2.55 10.29 3.32
CA ASN A 75 -1.48 10.78 2.45
C ASN A 75 -0.55 9.67 1.98
N PHE A 76 -0.18 8.75 2.88
CA PHE A 76 0.61 7.56 2.58
C PHE A 76 -0.07 6.71 1.52
N SER A 77 -1.31 6.26 1.79
CA SER A 77 -2.04 5.35 0.91
C SER A 77 -2.24 5.92 -0.49
N THR A 78 -2.68 7.18 -0.59
CA THR A 78 -2.91 7.85 -1.88
C THR A 78 -1.62 8.05 -2.69
N THR A 79 -0.50 8.31 -2.02
CA THR A 79 0.80 8.45 -2.68
C THR A 79 1.27 7.14 -3.27
N ILE A 80 1.21 6.05 -2.50
CA ILE A 80 1.61 4.71 -2.95
C ILE A 80 0.70 4.23 -4.10
N ILE A 81 -0.62 4.39 -4.00
CA ILE A 81 -1.57 4.06 -5.07
C ILE A 81 -1.19 4.74 -6.39
N ARG A 82 -0.97 6.06 -6.35
CA ARG A 82 -0.62 6.84 -7.54
C ARG A 82 0.71 6.42 -8.14
N LYS A 83 1.70 6.06 -7.31
CA LYS A 83 2.98 5.56 -7.77
C LYS A 83 2.84 4.23 -8.50
N ILE A 84 2.14 3.26 -7.91
CA ILE A 84 1.88 1.97 -8.55
C ILE A 84 1.10 2.16 -9.85
N ALA A 85 0.08 2.99 -9.86
CA ALA A 85 -0.72 3.27 -11.05
C ALA A 85 0.13 3.85 -12.21
N LYS A 86 1.13 4.69 -11.90
CA LYS A 86 2.05 5.29 -12.88
C LYS A 86 3.27 4.43 -13.22
N MET A 87 3.51 3.36 -12.47
CA MET A 87 4.66 2.49 -12.67
C MET A 87 4.59 1.81 -14.05
N PRO A 88 5.74 1.65 -14.75
CA PRO A 88 5.80 0.89 -15.99
C PRO A 88 5.26 -0.53 -15.82
N TYR A 89 4.63 -1.06 -16.86
CA TYR A 89 4.06 -2.41 -16.82
C TYR A 89 5.12 -3.47 -16.44
N SER A 90 6.32 -3.38 -17.01
CA SER A 90 7.43 -4.29 -16.70
C SER A 90 7.79 -4.34 -15.22
N GLU A 91 7.84 -3.18 -14.55
CA GLU A 91 8.15 -3.11 -13.13
C GLU A 91 7.03 -3.70 -12.26
N VAL A 92 5.77 -3.46 -12.61
CA VAL A 92 4.63 -4.05 -11.91
C VAL A 92 4.58 -5.57 -12.11
N HIS A 93 4.84 -6.02 -13.33
CA HIS A 93 4.87 -7.44 -13.66
C HIS A 93 6.05 -8.16 -12.95
N ASP A 94 7.20 -7.50 -12.78
CA ASP A 94 8.30 -8.00 -11.96
C ASP A 94 7.88 -8.19 -10.49
N ILE A 95 7.18 -7.20 -9.90
CA ILE A 95 6.66 -7.29 -8.53
C ILE A 95 5.66 -8.45 -8.41
N TYR A 96 4.74 -8.56 -9.35
CA TYR A 96 3.76 -9.64 -9.41
C TYR A 96 4.42 -11.03 -9.44
N ASN A 97 5.41 -11.23 -10.31
CA ASN A 97 6.14 -12.50 -10.38
C ASN A 97 7.01 -12.79 -9.15
N GLN A 98 7.67 -11.78 -8.58
CA GLN A 98 8.48 -11.94 -7.37
C GLN A 98 7.66 -12.37 -6.15
N ASN A 99 6.37 -12.05 -6.15
CA ASN A 99 5.41 -12.46 -5.12
C ASN A 99 4.57 -13.67 -5.56
N GLN A 100 5.10 -14.50 -6.46
CA GLN A 100 4.48 -15.76 -6.91
C GLN A 100 3.08 -15.58 -7.50
N ARG A 101 2.76 -14.38 -7.98
CA ARG A 101 1.44 -14.03 -8.50
C ARG A 101 0.30 -14.20 -7.49
N ASP A 102 0.64 -14.16 -6.20
CA ASP A 102 -0.27 -14.49 -5.13
C ASP A 102 -0.64 -13.25 -4.30
N LEU A 103 -1.93 -13.10 -4.04
CA LEU A 103 -2.46 -11.97 -3.27
C LEU A 103 -1.94 -12.00 -1.83
N VAL A 104 -1.80 -13.17 -1.21
CA VAL A 104 -1.34 -13.30 0.18
C VAL A 104 0.13 -12.86 0.28
N GLN A 105 0.99 -13.31 -0.63
CA GLN A 105 2.39 -12.91 -0.69
C GLN A 105 2.56 -11.40 -0.97
N LEU A 106 1.79 -10.85 -1.90
CA LEU A 106 1.76 -9.41 -2.15
C LEU A 106 1.33 -8.64 -0.90
N THR A 107 0.23 -9.06 -0.27
CA THR A 107 -0.30 -8.44 0.95
C THR A 107 0.73 -8.46 2.07
N ALA A 108 1.39 -9.60 2.30
CA ALA A 108 2.43 -9.74 3.32
C ALA A 108 3.63 -8.81 3.05
N SER A 109 4.08 -8.73 1.79
CA SER A 109 5.14 -7.81 1.37
C SER A 109 4.76 -6.35 1.61
N PHE A 110 3.56 -5.93 1.22
CA PHE A 110 3.08 -4.57 1.47
C PHE A 110 2.91 -4.29 2.96
N LYS A 111 2.33 -5.21 3.73
CA LYS A 111 2.14 -5.07 5.18
C LYS A 111 3.47 -4.81 5.87
N HIS A 112 4.48 -5.63 5.56
CA HIS A 112 5.81 -5.49 6.15
C HIS A 112 6.43 -4.12 5.83
N VAL A 113 6.33 -3.67 4.57
CA VAL A 113 6.85 -2.36 4.19
C VAL A 113 6.04 -1.21 4.81
N CYS A 114 4.72 -1.30 4.86
CA CYS A 114 3.87 -0.32 5.52
C CYS A 114 4.25 -0.17 6.99
N ARG A 115 4.43 -1.28 7.70
CA ARG A 115 4.80 -1.27 9.12
C ARG A 115 6.16 -0.63 9.36
N SER A 116 7.12 -0.79 8.45
CA SER A 116 8.44 -0.16 8.57
C SER A 116 8.45 1.35 8.37
N GLN A 117 7.36 1.94 7.88
CA GLN A 117 7.19 3.40 7.74
C GLN A 117 6.53 4.03 8.98
N ILE A 118 6.15 3.22 9.96
CA ILE A 118 5.37 3.63 11.13
C ILE A 118 6.21 3.32 12.37
N ASN A 119 6.55 4.36 13.14
CA ASN A 119 7.30 4.23 14.40
C ASN A 119 6.40 3.71 15.54
#